data_AF-A0A183FF53-F1
#
_entry.id   AF-A0A183FF53-F1
#
_cell.length_a   1.000
_cell.length_b   1.000
_cell.length_c   1.000
_cell.angle_alpha   90.00
_cell.angle_beta   90.00
_cell.angle_gamma   90.00
#
_symmetry.space_group_name_H-M   'P 1'
#
loop_
_entity.id
_entity.type
_entity.pdbx_description
1 polymer ?
#
loop_
_entity_poly.entity_id
_entity_poly.type
_entity_poly.pdbx_seq_one_letter_code
_entity_poly.pdbx_strand_id
1 'polypeptide(L)' 'METKMLRWTGGVTRLDRVRNDTIRQRFGVAPIAEKLREARLRWYGHLFRANDDTVGKIGLNLEVPGKLPRGCPKQR' A
#
# COMPACT_ATOMS: atom_id res chain seq x y z
N MET A 1 -13.74 0.55 3.41
CA MET A 1 -14.76 -0.51 3.45
C MET A 1 -14.51 -1.52 4.56
N GLU A 2 -13.33 -2.13 4.62
CA GLU A 2 -12.91 -3.12 5.64
C GLU A 2 -13.45 -2.80 7.06
N THR A 3 -13.08 -1.66 7.64
CA THR A 3 -13.48 -1.30 9.00
C THR A 3 -14.99 -1.12 9.20
N LYS A 4 -15.72 -0.68 8.16
CA LYS A 4 -17.19 -0.54 8.23
C LYS A 4 -17.86 -1.91 8.25
N MET A 5 -17.36 -2.87 7.45
CA MET A 5 -17.85 -4.24 7.45
C MET A 5 -17.52 -4.96 8.75
N LEU A 6 -16.27 -4.86 9.24
CA LEU A 6 -15.88 -5.45 10.54
C LEU A 6 -16.70 -4.90 11.71
N ARG A 7 -17.01 -3.60 11.69
CA ARG A 7 -17.90 -2.97 12.69
C ARG A 7 -19.33 -3.51 12.59
N TRP A 8 -19.87 -3.62 11.39
CA TRP A 8 -21.23 -4.15 11.18
C TRP A 8 -21.34 -5.61 11.63
N THR A 9 -20.40 -6.48 11.24
CA THR A 9 -20.35 -7.89 11.67
C THR A 9 -20.17 -8.03 13.18
N GLY A 10 -19.40 -7.14 13.80
CA GLY A 10 -19.18 -7.13 15.25
C GLY A 10 -20.26 -6.42 16.07
N GLY A 11 -21.30 -5.88 15.42
CA GLY A 11 -22.34 -5.07 16.07
C GLY A 11 -21.81 -3.77 16.71
N VAL A 12 -20.61 -3.32 16.34
CA VAL A 12 -19.95 -2.16 16.94
C VAL A 12 -20.40 -0.89 16.25
N THR A 13 -21.10 -0.06 16.98
CA THR A 13 -21.58 1.24 16.52
C THR A 13 -20.51 2.32 16.68
N ARG A 14 -20.81 3.55 16.25
CA ARG A 14 -19.94 4.71 16.51
C ARG A 14 -19.98 5.16 17.98
N LEU A 15 -21.06 4.88 18.70
CA LEU A 15 -21.24 5.28 20.11
C LEU A 15 -20.31 4.51 21.04
N ASP A 16 -19.96 3.27 20.69
CA ASP A 16 -19.08 2.42 21.49
C ASP A 16 -17.65 2.94 21.57
N ARG A 17 -17.27 3.91 20.70
CA ARG A 17 -15.94 4.55 20.65
C ARG A 17 -14.75 3.57 20.65
N VAL A 18 -14.98 2.32 20.25
CA VAL A 18 -13.95 1.27 20.18
C VAL A 18 -12.96 1.62 19.08
N ARG A 19 -11.66 1.46 19.37
CA ARG A 19 -10.58 1.66 18.41
C ARG A 19 -10.62 0.59 17.32
N ASN A 20 -10.29 0.99 16.10
CA ASN A 20 -10.33 0.08 14.95
C ASN A 20 -9.30 -1.05 15.08
N ASP A 21 -8.16 -0.82 15.74
CA ASP A 21 -7.14 -1.85 15.98
C ASP A 21 -7.66 -2.97 16.90
N THR A 22 -8.45 -2.62 17.92
CA THR A 22 -9.12 -3.60 18.79
C THR A 22 -10.13 -4.44 18.00
N ILE A 23 -10.88 -3.82 17.09
CA ILE A 23 -11.82 -4.53 16.21
C ILE A 23 -11.06 -5.50 15.31
N ARG A 24 -9.98 -5.04 14.67
CA ARG A 24 -9.11 -5.88 13.83
C ARG A 24 -8.50 -7.05 14.58
N GLN A 25 -7.99 -6.80 15.79
CA GLN A 25 -7.41 -7.84 16.64
C GLN A 25 -8.45 -8.90 17.00
N ARG A 26 -9.69 -8.48 17.32
CA ARG A 26 -10.80 -9.40 17.61
C ARG A 26 -11.14 -10.30 16.42
N PHE A 27 -11.02 -9.80 15.19
CA PHE A 27 -11.27 -10.56 13.96
C PHE A 27 -10.00 -11.21 13.37
N GLY A 28 -8.83 -11.03 13.99
CA GLY A 28 -7.55 -11.53 13.46
C GLY A 28 -7.13 -10.91 12.11
N VAL A 29 -7.67 -9.73 11.77
CA VAL A 29 -7.42 -9.09 10.47
C VAL A 29 -6.21 -8.16 10.56
N ALA A 30 -5.19 -8.41 9.75
CA ALA A 30 -4.04 -7.50 9.64
C ALA A 30 -4.45 -6.13 9.06
N PRO A 31 -3.79 -5.03 9.46
CA PRO A 31 -4.06 -3.72 8.88
C PRO A 31 -3.85 -3.69 7.36
N ILE A 32 -4.71 -2.98 6.62
CA ILE A 32 -4.60 -2.88 5.17
C ILE A 32 -3.25 -2.34 4.69
N ALA A 33 -2.64 -1.43 5.45
CA ALA A 33 -1.32 -0.88 5.14
C ALA A 33 -0.24 -1.98 5.09
N GLU A 34 -0.33 -2.97 5.99
CA GLU A 34 0.56 -4.12 6.01
C GLU A 34 0.36 -5.01 4.78
N LYS A 35 -0.89 -5.23 4.37
CA LYS A 35 -1.21 -6.00 3.16
C LYS A 35 -0.75 -5.31 1.88
N LEU A 36 -0.89 -3.98 1.81
CA LEU A 36 -0.37 -3.19 0.70
C LEU A 36 1.16 -3.23 0.66
N ARG A 37 1.82 -3.17 1.83
CA ARG A 37 3.27 -3.32 1.92
C ARG A 37 3.72 -4.69 1.45
N GLU A 38 3.05 -5.75 1.91
CA GLU A 38 3.32 -7.14 1.51
C GLU A 38 3.18 -7.32 -0.02
N ALA A 39 2.10 -6.81 -0.62
CA ALA A 39 1.88 -6.86 -2.06
C ALA A 39 2.98 -6.13 -2.85
N ARG A 40 3.38 -4.95 -2.37
CA ARG A 40 4.47 -4.18 -2.98
C ARG A 40 5.79 -4.94 -2.91
N LEU A 41 6.11 -5.55 -1.77
CA LEU A 41 7.32 -6.35 -1.60
C LEU A 41 7.31 -7.60 -2.50
N ARG A 42 6.16 -8.26 -2.67
CA ARG A 42 6.02 -9.36 -3.62
C ARG A 42 6.27 -8.91 -5.06
N TRP A 43 5.76 -7.74 -5.44
CA TRP A 43 6.02 -7.15 -6.75
C TRP A 43 7.51 -6.84 -6.96
N TYR A 44 8.18 -6.24 -5.98
CA TYR A 44 9.63 -6.05 -6.04
C TYR A 44 10.39 -7.37 -6.11
N GLY A 45 9.99 -8.37 -5.32
CA GLY A 45 10.60 -9.71 -5.39
C GLY A 45 10.47 -10.33 -6.78
N HIS A 46 9.34 -10.10 -7.46
CA HIS A 46 9.20 -10.50 -8.86
C HIS A 46 10.16 -9.72 -9.76
N LEU A 47 10.28 -8.41 -9.59
CA LEU A 47 11.16 -7.54 -10.34
C LEU A 47 12.63 -7.96 -10.23
N PHE A 48 13.09 -8.29 -9.01
CA PHE A 48 14.47 -8.72 -8.76
C PHE A 48 14.79 -10.09 -9.34
N ARG A 49 13.80 -11.00 -9.42
CA ARG A 49 13.95 -12.33 -10.05
C ARG A 49 13.81 -12.30 -11.57
N ALA A 50 13.30 -11.21 -12.14
CA ALA A 50 13.17 -11.06 -13.59
C ALA A 50 14.56 -10.89 -14.23
N ASN A 51 14.66 -11.22 -15.53
CA ASN A 51 15.87 -10.98 -16.32
C ASN A 51 16.18 -9.49 -16.42
N ASP A 52 17.46 -9.16 -16.57
CA ASP A 52 17.95 -7.78 -16.61
C ASP A 52 17.42 -6.97 -17.81
N ASP A 53 17.02 -7.66 -18.88
CA ASP A 53 16.41 -7.04 -20.07
C ASP A 53 14.94 -6.64 -19.87
N THR A 54 14.33 -7.00 -18.74
CA THR A 54 12.94 -6.65 -18.46
C THR A 54 12.83 -5.14 -18.21
N VAL A 55 11.90 -4.47 -18.87
CA VAL A 55 11.65 -3.02 -18.74
C VAL A 55 11.60 -2.56 -17.28
N GLY A 56 10.98 -3.36 -16.40
CA GLY A 56 10.90 -3.03 -14.99
C GLY A 56 12.25 -3.02 -14.27
N LYS A 57 13.19 -3.92 -14.62
CA LYS A 57 14.52 -4.01 -14.00
C LYS A 57 15.47 -2.97 -14.59
N ILE A 58 15.35 -2.70 -15.90
CA ILE A 58 16.00 -1.56 -16.55
C ILE A 58 15.56 -0.26 -15.88
N GLY A 59 14.25 -0.04 -15.76
CA GLY A 59 13.69 1.17 -15.14
C GLY A 59 14.05 1.34 -13.66
N LEU A 60 14.22 0.24 -12.92
CA LEU A 60 14.67 0.29 -11.52
C LEU A 60 16.12 0.76 -11.39
N ASN A 61 17.00 0.36 -12.30
CA ASN A 61 18.42 0.70 -12.30
C ASN A 61 18.74 1.96 -13.11
N LEU A 62 17.74 2.58 -13.75
CA LEU A 62 17.93 3.74 -14.60
C LEU A 62 18.21 4.98 -13.75
N GLU A 63 19.42 5.52 -13.87
CA GLU A 63 19.73 6.86 -13.40
C GLU A 63 19.30 7.89 -14.45
N VAL A 64 18.28 8.70 -14.13
CA VAL A 64 17.83 9.78 -15.00
C VAL A 64 18.63 11.04 -14.65
N PRO A 65 19.51 11.54 -15.54
CA PRO A 65 20.24 12.77 -15.29
C PRO A 65 19.28 13.97 -15.29
N GLY A 66 19.38 14.81 -14.27
CA GLY A 66 18.58 16.03 -14.13
C GLY A 66 17.94 16.14 -12.76
N LYS A 67 17.78 17.38 -12.27
CA LYS A 67 17.02 17.65 -11.05
C LYS A 67 15.56 17.81 -11.43
N LEU A 68 14.65 17.15 -10.71
CA LEU A 68 13.23 17.42 -10.86
C LEU A 68 12.99 18.90 -10.50
N PRO A 69 12.45 19.73 -11.42
CA PRO A 69 12.17 21.11 -11.11
C PRO A 69 11.21 21.16 -9.93
N ARG A 70 11.52 21.99 -8.93
CA ARG A 70 10.64 22.20 -7.78
C ARG A 70 9.38 22.92 -8.26
N GLY A 71 8.23 22.25 -8.12
CA GLY A 71 6.91 22.84 -8.37
C GLY A 71 6.05 22.01 -9.31
N CYS A 72 4.79 22.43 -9.48
CA CYS A 72 3.91 21.85 -10.48
C CYS A 72 4.30 22.28 -11.89
N PRO A 73 4.19 21.39 -12.90
CA PRO A 73 4.30 21.78 -14.29
C PRO A 73 3.29 22.88 -14.61
N LYS A 74 3.72 23.96 -15.27
CA LYS A 74 2.76 24.96 -15.79
C LYS A 74 1.88 24.26 -16.84
N GLN A 75 0.57 24.31 -16.67
CA GLN A 75 -0.36 23.95 -17.73
C GLN A 75 -0.20 24.94 -18.89
N ARG A 76 -0.18 24.41 -20.11
CA ARG A 76 -0.05 25.16 -21.37
C ARG A 76 -1.39 25.73 -21.79
#